data_AF-A0A944JSH1-F1
#
_entry.id   AF-A0A944JSH1-F1
#
_cell.length_a   1.000
_cell.length_b   1.000
_cell.length_c   1.000
_cell.angle_alpha   90.00
_cell.angle_beta   90.00
_cell.angle_gamma   90.00
#
_symmetry.space_group_name_H-M   'P 1'
#
loop_
_entity.id
_entity.type
_entity.pdbx_description
1 polymer ?
#
loop_
_entity_poly.entity_id
_entity_poly.type
_entity_poly.pdbx_seq_one_letter_code
_entity_poly.pdbx_strand_id
1 'polypeptide(L)' 'MDRDTDVLIVGAGAAGLSLAVRLSAPGPRATRPPSVMVLEACDGPLRVPDRRGASGSRDRVNTTPC' A
#
# COMPACT_ATOMS: atom_id res chain seq x y z
N MET A 1 5.93 -9.87 23.54
CA MET A 1 5.29 -8.84 22.72
C MET A 1 5.50 -9.26 21.28
N ASP A 2 4.74 -10.25 20.88
CA ASP A 2 4.82 -10.85 19.55
C ASP A 2 4.32 -9.80 18.55
N ARG A 3 5.19 -9.39 17.63
CA ARG A 3 4.80 -8.53 16.52
C ARG A 3 4.22 -9.45 15.45
N ASP A 4 2.91 -9.34 15.19
CA ASP A 4 2.23 -10.17 14.18
C ASP A 4 2.76 -9.98 12.75
N THR A 5 3.49 -8.89 12.50
CA THR A 5 4.09 -8.58 11.21
C THR A 5 5.44 -7.89 11.38
N ASP A 6 6.43 -8.32 10.59
CA ASP A 6 7.78 -7.75 10.59
C ASP A 6 7.84 -6.42 9.84
N VAL A 7 7.08 -6.28 8.75
CA VAL A 7 7.05 -5.07 7.89
C VAL A 7 5.63 -4.68 7.49
N LEU A 8 5.24 -3.43 7.76
CA LEU A 8 4.01 -2.82 7.26
C LEU A 8 4.32 -1.81 6.14
N ILE A 9 3.71 -1.99 4.97
CA ILE A 9 3.82 -1.09 3.82
C ILE A 9 2.50 -0.32 3.68
N VAL A 10 2.55 1.00 3.66
CA VAL A 10 1.38 1.87 3.43
C VAL A 10 1.35 2.32 1.97
N GLY A 11 0.24 2.01 1.30
CA GLY A 11 0.03 2.20 -0.14
C GLY A 11 0.35 0.92 -0.93
N ALA A 12 -0.68 0.32 -1.51
CA ALA A 12 -0.64 -0.85 -2.41
C ALA A 12 -0.52 -0.44 -3.89
N GLY A 13 -0.02 0.76 -4.18
CA GLY A 13 0.40 1.16 -5.51
C GLY A 13 1.62 0.36 -6.01
N ALA A 14 2.07 0.66 -7.23
CA ALA A 14 3.18 -0.05 -7.86
C ALA A 14 4.46 -0.10 -7.01
N ALA A 15 4.78 1.00 -6.30
CA ALA A 15 5.95 1.06 -5.42
C ALA A 15 5.83 0.13 -4.20
N GLY A 16 4.67 0.13 -3.54
CA GLY A 16 4.43 -0.69 -2.35
C GLY A 16 4.39 -2.18 -2.66
N LEU A 17 3.71 -2.56 -3.75
CA LEU A 17 3.69 -3.95 -4.22
C LEU A 17 5.07 -4.42 -4.70
N SER A 18 5.82 -3.57 -5.42
CA SER A 18 7.19 -3.91 -5.85
C SER A 18 8.13 -4.13 -4.66
N LEU A 19 7.96 -3.34 -3.59
CA LEU A 19 8.70 -3.55 -2.35
C LEU A 19 8.28 -4.85 -1.65
N ALA A 20 6.97 -5.12 -1.57
CA ALA A 20 6.45 -6.34 -0.96
C ALA A 20 7.00 -7.59 -1.67
N VAL A 21 7.03 -7.61 -3.01
CA VAL A 21 7.58 -8.72 -3.80
C VAL A 21 9.06 -8.95 -3.48
N ARG A 22 9.86 -7.88 -3.40
CA ARG A 22 11.30 -8.00 -3.08
C ARG A 22 11.55 -8.48 -1.66
N LEU A 23 10.71 -8.11 -0.70
CA LEU A 23 10.83 -8.54 0.69
C LEU A 23 10.36 -9.99 0.90
N SER A 24 9.35 -10.43 0.15
CA SER A 24 8.85 -11.81 0.19
C SER A 24 9.74 -12.80 -0.58
N ALA A 25 10.60 -12.30 -1.47
CA ALA A 25 11.52 -13.14 -2.22
C ALA A 25 12.57 -13.78 -1.29
N PRO A 26 12.92 -15.07 -1.47
CA PRO A 26 14.03 -15.68 -0.77
C PRO A 26 15.32 -14.91 -1.02
N GLY A 27 15.96 -14.46 0.07
CA GLY A 27 17.24 -13.77 -0.03
C GLY A 27 18.37 -14.72 -0.48
N PRO A 28 19.51 -14.18 -0.92
CA PRO A 28 20.70 -14.98 -1.25
C PRO A 28 21.28 -15.73 -0.04
N ARG A 29 20.88 -15.35 1.18
CA ARG A 29 21.15 -16.06 2.42
C ARG A 29 19.91 -16.86 2.77
N ALA A 30 20.07 -18.10 3.26
CA ALA A 30 18.99 -19.01 3.67
C ALA A 30 18.27 -18.53 4.96
N THR A 31 17.88 -17.26 5.00
CA THR A 31 17.10 -16.64 6.06
C THR A 31 15.63 -16.66 5.67
N ARG A 32 14.76 -16.97 6.63
CA ARG A 32 13.31 -16.89 6.44
C ARG A 32 12.93 -15.48 5.98
N PRO A 33 12.11 -15.33 4.92
CA PRO A 33 11.63 -14.01 4.49
C PRO A 33 10.76 -13.38 5.59
N PRO A 34 10.81 -12.05 5.77
CA PRO A 34 9.97 -11.34 6.73
C PRO A 34 8.49 -11.50 6.38
N SER A 35 7.63 -11.47 7.40
CA SER A 35 6.19 -11.29 7.21
C SER A 35 5.90 -9.84 6.81
N VAL A 36 5.20 -9.67 5.68
CA VAL A 36 4.92 -8.35 5.09
C VAL A 36 3.40 -8.17 4.97
N MET A 37 2.91 -7.05 5.49
CA MET A 37 1.52 -6.61 5.32
C MET A 37 1.49 -5.32 4.48
N VAL A 38 0.62 -5.27 3.48
CA VAL A 38 0.38 -4.07 2.67
C VAL A 38 -1.00 -3.53 3.01
N LEU A 39 -1.04 -2.27 3.41
CA LEU A 39 -2.27 -1.55 3.73
C LEU A 39 -2.52 -0.49 2.65
N GLU A 40 -3.65 -0.60 1.95
CA GLU A 40 -4.13 0.46 1.07
C GLU A 40 -5.04 1.41 1.84
N ALA A 41 -4.97 2.71 1.53
CA ALA A 41 -5.90 3.66 2.10
C ALA A 41 -7.30 3.36 1.53
N CYS A 42 -8.30 3.22 2.39
CA CYS A 42 -9.68 3.16 1.90
C CYS A 42 -10.02 4.49 1.21
N ASP A 43 -10.70 4.44 0.07
CA ASP A 43 -11.24 5.61 -0.65
C ASP A 43 -12.33 6.38 0.13
N GLY A 44 -12.56 6.02 1.40
CA GLY A 44 -13.41 6.76 2.31
C GLY A 44 -12.89 8.19 2.48
N PRO A 45 -13.79 9.17 2.68
CA PRO A 45 -13.43 10.58 2.57
C PRO A 45 -12.34 10.92 3.59
N LEU A 46 -11.12 11.15 3.09
CA LEU A 46 -10.03 11.78 3.83
C LEU A 46 -10.44 13.22 4.14
N ARG A 47 -11.24 13.39 5.19
CA ARG A 47 -11.55 14.68 5.79
C ARG A 47 -10.51 14.99 6.85
N VAL A 48 -9.47 15.74 6.51
CA VAL A 48 -8.70 16.57 7.46
C VAL A 48 -8.34 17.90 6.76
N PRO A 49 -8.52 19.06 7.43
CA PRO A 49 -8.87 20.35 6.81
C PRO A 49 -7.69 21.11 6.16
N ASP A 50 -8.07 22.08 5.33
CA ASP A 50 -7.30 23.20 4.76
C ASP A 50 -5.81 23.32 5.20
N ARG A 51 -4.91 22.93 4.29
CA ARG A 51 -3.79 23.76 3.75
C ARG A 51 -2.71 22.88 3.11
N ARG A 52 -2.49 23.08 1.81
CA ARG A 52 -1.36 22.56 0.99
C ARG A 52 -1.36 21.04 0.74
N GLY A 53 -1.75 20.65 -0.48
CA GLY A 53 -1.31 19.37 -1.08
C GLY A 53 -2.39 18.42 -1.59
N ALA A 54 -3.42 18.90 -2.30
CA ALA A 54 -4.25 18.01 -3.10
C ALA A 54 -3.52 17.65 -4.40
N SER A 55 -2.81 16.52 -4.45
CA SER A 55 -2.43 15.91 -5.73
C SER A 55 -3.66 15.19 -6.27
N GLY A 56 -4.44 15.89 -7.10
CA GLY A 56 -5.71 15.39 -7.62
C GLY A 56 -5.56 14.06 -8.36
N SER A 57 -6.33 13.06 -7.94
CA SER A 57 -6.69 11.93 -8.79
C SER A 57 -7.95 12.30 -9.57
N ARG A 58 -7.87 12.16 -10.89
CA ARG A 58 -9.03 12.28 -11.76
C ARG A 58 -9.98 11.14 -11.42
N ASP A 59 -11.19 11.50 -10.99
CA ASP A 59 -12.34 10.63 -10.97
C ASP A 59 -12.55 10.12 -12.41
N ARG A 60 -12.10 8.90 -12.71
CA ARG A 60 -12.53 8.21 -13.91
C ARG A 60 -13.86 7.56 -13.57
N VAL A 61 -14.91 8.38 -13.63
CA VAL A 61 -16.29 7.93 -13.69
C VAL A 61 -16.40 6.95 -14.85
N ASN A 62 -16.41 5.65 -14.54
CA ASN A 62 -16.74 4.63 -15.53
C ASN A 62 -18.27 4.54 -15.62
N THR A 63 -18.89 5.54 -16.25
CA THR A 63 -20.26 5.42 -16.74
C THR A 63 -20.27 4.39 -17.86
N THR A 64 -20.60 3.15 -17.48
CA THR A 64 -21.12 2.16 -18.42
C THR A 64 -22.64 2.38 -18.41
N PRO A 65 -23.28 2.83 -19.51
CA PRO A 65 -24.73 2.74 -19.59
C PRO A 65 -25.08 1.30 -19.98
N CYS A 66 -25.98 0.71 -19.18
CA CYS A 66 -26.79 -0.50 -19.41
C CYS A 66 -26.17 -1.66 -20.19
#